data_AF-A0A4Q3Y6Y0-F1
#
_entry.id   AF-A0A4Q3Y6Y0-F1
#
_cell.length_a   1.000
_cell.length_b   1.000
_cell.length_c   1.000
_cell.angle_alpha   90.00
_cell.angle_beta   90.00
_cell.angle_gamma   90.00
#
_symmetry.space_group_name_H-M   'P 1'
#
loop_
_entity.id
_entity.type
_entity.pdbx_description
1 polymer ?
#
loop_
_entity_poly.entity_id
_entity_poly.type
_entity_poly.pdbx_seq_one_letter_code
_entity_poly.pdbx_strand_id
1 'polypeptide(L)'
;MEKWGYIRVSVDRVTQAAGWEDQIATLKELGVADENLNPEEASTRGPRPVFENMLAKANRLATPERKICICAAKMDRAFRDLAAADAAITHPENPNVIWLLPDLSKNPLDAEDPTQMLLVRMMGAVAQFERDRLAERRAYGIAKAKRDGKYKGRKPTARAKTPEVLKLRERGFKPDEIAKQLEIGRASVFRILRDHREGMARGR
;
A
#
# COMPACT_ATOMS: atom_id res chain seq x y z
N MET A 1 33.57 0.68 0.72
CA MET A 1 32.15 0.96 0.48
C MET A 1 31.34 0.15 1.46
N GLU A 2 30.54 0.82 2.27
CA GLU A 2 29.71 0.22 3.32
C GLU A 2 28.36 -0.18 2.73
N LYS A 3 27.79 -1.32 3.13
CA LYS A 3 26.52 -1.83 2.58
C LYS A 3 25.44 -1.87 3.65
N TRP A 4 24.31 -1.22 3.38
CA TRP A 4 23.15 -1.16 4.27
C TRP A 4 21.98 -1.87 3.62
N GLY A 5 21.41 -2.86 4.30
CA GLY A 5 20.31 -3.65 3.78
C GLY A 5 18.98 -3.12 4.25
N TYR A 6 18.01 -3.05 3.35
CA TYR A 6 16.63 -2.71 3.66
C TYR A 6 15.70 -3.88 3.38
N ILE A 7 14.89 -4.24 4.38
CA ILE A 7 13.95 -5.36 4.32
C ILE A 7 12.56 -4.85 4.58
N ARG A 8 11.60 -5.22 3.72
CA ARG A 8 10.20 -4.81 3.87
C ARG A 8 9.25 -5.99 3.71
N VAL A 9 8.28 -6.09 4.61
CA VAL A 9 7.10 -6.95 4.46
C VAL A 9 5.81 -6.14 4.61
N SER A 10 4.79 -6.55 3.85
CA SER A 10 3.50 -5.85 3.76
C SER A 10 2.49 -6.29 4.82
N VAL A 11 2.77 -7.39 5.51
CA VAL A 11 1.92 -8.04 6.53
C VAL A 11 2.83 -8.56 7.65
N ASP A 12 2.26 -8.88 8.81
CA ASP A 12 2.95 -9.42 9.99
C ASP A 12 4.06 -10.43 9.60
N ARG A 13 5.26 -10.25 10.17
CA ARG A 13 6.43 -11.12 9.97
C ARG A 13 6.11 -12.60 10.18
N VAL A 14 5.18 -12.92 11.09
CA VAL A 14 4.75 -14.31 11.34
C VAL A 14 4.06 -14.91 10.10
N THR A 15 3.32 -14.11 9.34
CA THR A 15 2.56 -14.56 8.17
C THR A 15 3.41 -14.58 6.89
N GLN A 16 4.49 -13.80 6.84
CA GLN A 16 5.40 -13.71 5.68
C GLN A 16 6.86 -14.08 6.04
N ALA A 17 7.05 -15.06 6.93
CA ALA A 17 8.38 -15.48 7.38
C ALA A 17 9.30 -15.92 6.22
N ALA A 18 8.78 -16.70 5.26
CA ALA A 18 9.56 -17.12 4.10
C ALA A 18 10.07 -15.95 3.24
N GLY A 19 9.19 -14.98 2.94
CA GLY A 19 9.58 -13.79 2.17
C GLY A 19 10.49 -12.83 2.94
N TRP A 20 10.57 -12.95 4.26
CA TRP A 20 11.50 -12.23 5.11
C TRP A 20 12.89 -12.85 5.09
N GLU A 21 12.94 -14.17 5.31
CA GLU A 21 14.16 -14.96 5.30
C GLU A 21 14.86 -14.91 3.94
N ASP A 22 14.10 -15.01 2.85
CA ASP A 22 14.63 -14.87 1.49
C ASP A 22 15.31 -13.52 1.26
N GLN A 23 14.72 -12.43 1.78
CA GLN A 23 15.32 -11.09 1.68
C GLN A 23 16.62 -10.99 2.48
N ILE A 24 16.65 -11.55 3.70
CA ILE A 24 17.86 -11.59 4.52
C ILE A 24 18.95 -12.40 3.82
N ALA A 25 18.64 -13.59 3.33
CA ALA A 25 19.58 -14.45 2.62
C ALA A 25 20.19 -13.71 1.41
N THR A 26 19.34 -13.08 0.59
CA THR A 26 19.78 -12.26 -0.55
C THR A 26 20.71 -11.13 -0.11
N LEU A 27 20.36 -10.39 0.95
CA LEU A 27 21.18 -9.27 1.43
C LEU A 27 22.53 -9.74 2.02
N LYS A 28 22.55 -10.90 2.68
CA LYS A 28 23.79 -11.52 3.18
C LYS A 28 24.70 -11.96 2.03
N GLU A 29 24.15 -12.54 0.97
CA GLU A 29 24.89 -12.87 -0.24
C GLU A 29 25.48 -11.62 -0.91
N LEU A 30 24.77 -10.49 -0.85
CA LEU A 30 25.30 -9.19 -1.29
C LEU A 30 26.36 -8.62 -0.34
N GLY A 31 26.67 -9.26 0.80
CA GLY A 31 27.68 -8.84 1.75
C GLY A 31 27.22 -7.75 2.72
N VAL A 32 25.92 -7.65 2.99
CA VAL A 32 25.38 -6.79 4.04
C VAL A 32 25.60 -7.45 5.41
N ALA A 33 26.20 -6.73 6.35
CA ALA A 33 26.37 -7.19 7.74
C ALA A 33 25.05 -7.13 8.51
N ASP A 34 24.87 -8.02 9.49
CA ASP A 34 23.64 -8.11 10.30
C ASP A 34 23.29 -6.80 11.02
N GLU A 35 24.30 -6.06 11.50
CA GLU A 35 24.15 -4.75 12.15
C GLU A 35 23.65 -3.63 11.22
N ASN A 36 23.77 -3.84 9.90
CA ASN A 36 23.36 -2.88 8.87
C ASN A 36 22.05 -3.28 8.18
N LEU A 37 21.34 -4.28 8.72
CA LEU A 37 20.00 -4.62 8.27
C LEU A 37 18.96 -3.68 8.90
N ASN A 38 18.09 -3.13 8.06
CA ASN A 38 17.05 -2.17 8.43
C ASN A 38 15.67 -2.79 8.16
N PRO A 39 15.12 -3.56 9.12
CA PRO A 39 13.87 -4.28 8.99
C PRO A 39 12.63 -3.38 9.19
N GLU A 40 11.69 -3.39 8.25
CA GLU A 40 10.44 -2.61 8.35
C GLU A 40 9.18 -3.43 8.04
N GLU A 41 8.16 -3.24 8.88
CA GLU A 41 6.79 -3.71 8.64
C GLU A 41 5.94 -2.53 8.18
N ALA A 42 5.74 -2.42 6.86
CA ALA A 42 5.02 -1.30 6.29
C ALA A 42 4.17 -1.72 5.08
N SER A 43 2.89 -1.35 5.13
CA SER A 43 1.99 -1.48 3.99
C SER A 43 2.41 -0.57 2.83
N THR A 44 2.00 -0.91 1.62
CA THR A 44 2.40 -0.23 0.37
C THR A 44 2.08 1.27 0.31
N ARG A 45 1.17 1.78 1.15
CA ARG A 45 0.72 3.19 1.14
C ARG A 45 1.00 3.96 2.43
N GLY A 46 1.64 3.32 3.42
CA GLY A 46 1.95 3.95 4.70
C GLY A 46 3.28 4.73 4.70
N PRO A 47 3.54 5.51 5.76
CA PRO A 47 4.87 6.05 6.05
C PRO A 47 5.88 4.92 6.23
N ARG A 48 7.15 5.17 5.91
CA ARG A 48 8.24 4.20 6.03
C ARG A 48 9.35 4.76 6.93
N PRO A 49 9.11 4.89 8.24
CA PRO A 49 10.02 5.60 9.14
C PRO A 49 11.41 4.97 9.22
N VAL A 50 11.54 3.64 9.13
CA VAL A 50 12.84 2.95 9.14
C VAL A 50 13.60 3.26 7.85
N PHE A 51 12.91 3.17 6.70
CA PHE A 51 13.50 3.51 5.40
C PHE A 51 13.94 4.97 5.33
N GLU A 52 13.06 5.88 5.74
CA GLU A 52 13.30 7.33 5.73
C GLU A 52 14.47 7.71 6.65
N ASN A 53 14.51 7.16 7.87
CA ASN A 53 15.62 7.39 8.79
C ASN A 53 16.95 6.80 8.28
N MET A 54 16.91 5.60 7.71
CA MET A 54 18.09 4.97 7.11
C MET A 54 18.63 5.83 5.96
N LEU A 55 17.78 6.27 5.04
CA LEU A 55 18.18 7.09 3.91
C LEU A 55 18.74 8.45 4.36
N ALA A 56 18.07 9.12 5.30
CA ALA A 56 18.54 10.39 5.87
C ALA A 56 19.90 10.24 6.57
N LYS A 57 20.11 9.11 7.29
CA LYS A 57 21.40 8.80 7.91
C LYS A 57 22.47 8.52 6.86
N ALA A 58 22.15 7.80 5.79
CA ALA A 58 23.08 7.52 4.69
C ALA A 58 23.52 8.82 4.01
N ASN A 59 22.55 9.69 3.66
CA ASN A 59 22.82 10.98 3.03
C ASN A 59 23.70 11.88 3.88
N ARG A 60 23.60 11.80 5.22
CA ARG A 60 24.46 12.56 6.14
C ARG A 60 25.87 11.98 6.28
N LEU A 61 26.01 10.66 6.26
CA LEU A 61 27.27 9.98 6.57
C LEU A 61 28.13 9.68 5.34
N ALA A 62 27.54 9.63 4.14
CA ALA A 62 28.26 9.27 2.93
C ALA A 62 29.18 10.40 2.46
N THR A 63 30.44 10.07 2.25
CA THR A 63 31.47 10.96 1.69
C THR A 63 32.16 10.29 0.50
N PRO A 64 32.97 11.01 -0.30
CA PRO A 64 33.75 10.40 -1.39
C PRO A 64 34.63 9.23 -0.93
N GLU A 65 35.18 9.30 0.29
CA GLU A 65 36.00 8.27 0.92
C GLU A 65 35.16 7.14 1.54
N ARG A 66 33.93 7.47 1.97
CA ARG A 66 32.99 6.54 2.59
C ARG A 66 31.67 6.50 1.82
N LYS A 67 31.68 5.82 0.68
CA LYS A 67 30.44 5.52 -0.06
C LYS A 67 29.56 4.53 0.69
N ILE A 68 28.26 4.83 0.76
CA ILE A 68 27.23 3.97 1.34
C ILE A 68 26.39 3.39 0.21
N CYS A 69 26.30 2.07 0.16
CA CYS A 69 25.50 1.34 -0.81
C CYS A 69 24.26 0.77 -0.14
N ILE A 70 23.09 1.25 -0.53
CA ILE A 70 21.81 0.75 -0.04
C ILE A 70 21.41 -0.45 -0.89
N CYS A 71 21.22 -1.59 -0.23
CA CYS A 71 20.86 -2.86 -0.83
C CYS A 71 19.40 -3.20 -0.48
N ALA A 72 18.63 -3.64 -1.47
CA ALA A 72 17.33 -4.26 -1.24
C ALA A 72 17.22 -5.49 -2.13
N ALA A 73 16.55 -6.55 -1.68
CA ALA A 73 16.48 -7.80 -2.43
C ALA A 73 15.75 -7.65 -3.78
N LYS A 74 14.84 -6.67 -3.89
CA LYS A 74 14.09 -6.33 -5.12
C LYS A 74 13.77 -4.84 -5.18
N MET A 75 13.56 -4.30 -6.37
CA MET A 75 13.20 -2.91 -6.61
C MET A 75 11.91 -2.49 -5.88
N ASP A 76 10.86 -3.34 -5.91
CA ASP A 76 9.57 -3.06 -5.28
C ASP A 76 9.61 -3.06 -3.74
N ARG A 77 10.71 -3.54 -3.15
CA ARG A 77 10.95 -3.46 -1.71
C ARG A 77 11.45 -2.07 -1.33
N ALA A 78 12.40 -1.53 -2.08
CA ALA A 78 12.97 -0.19 -1.86
C ALA A 78 12.07 0.95 -2.38
N PHE A 79 11.48 0.80 -3.55
CA PHE A 79 10.80 1.88 -4.25
C PHE A 79 9.30 1.61 -4.44
N ARG A 80 8.51 2.68 -4.45
CA ARG A 80 7.05 2.60 -4.65
C ARG A 80 6.69 2.40 -6.12
N ASP A 81 7.51 2.95 -7.01
CA ASP A 81 7.36 2.88 -8.45
C ASP A 81 8.71 3.11 -9.15
N LEU A 82 8.69 3.03 -10.48
CA LEU A 82 9.87 3.28 -11.31
C LEU A 82 10.36 4.72 -11.17
N ALA A 83 9.45 5.70 -11.10
CA ALA A 83 9.84 7.11 -11.05
C ALA A 83 10.67 7.40 -9.79
N ALA A 84 10.30 6.80 -8.65
CA ALA A 84 11.06 6.87 -7.43
C ALA A 84 12.43 6.18 -7.55
N ALA A 85 12.51 5.04 -8.24
CA ALA A 85 13.78 4.34 -8.47
C ALA A 85 14.71 5.14 -9.40
N ASP A 86 14.22 5.59 -10.55
CA ASP A 86 14.98 6.40 -11.52
C ASP A 86 15.46 7.71 -10.88
N ALA A 87 14.60 8.41 -10.13
CA ALA A 87 14.99 9.63 -9.41
C ALA A 87 16.07 9.37 -8.34
N ALA A 88 15.94 8.29 -7.57
CA ALA A 88 16.92 7.96 -6.53
C ALA A 88 18.31 7.58 -7.10
N ILE A 89 18.37 7.10 -8.34
CA ILE A 89 19.62 6.75 -9.04
C ILE A 89 20.19 7.96 -9.77
N THR A 90 19.36 8.69 -10.50
CA THR A 90 19.80 9.78 -11.40
C THR A 90 19.95 11.14 -10.71
N HIS A 91 19.17 11.38 -9.65
CA HIS A 91 19.17 12.62 -8.90
C HIS A 91 19.23 12.36 -7.38
N PRO A 92 20.29 11.68 -6.89
CA PRO A 92 20.42 11.40 -5.47
C PRO A 92 20.66 12.68 -4.66
N GLU A 93 20.13 12.73 -3.44
CA GLU A 93 20.42 13.84 -2.50
C GLU A 93 21.92 13.92 -2.16
N ASN A 94 22.59 12.76 -2.07
CA ASN A 94 24.02 12.65 -1.91
C ASN A 94 24.58 11.66 -2.94
N PRO A 95 25.49 12.06 -3.84
CA PRO A 95 26.01 11.19 -4.90
C PRO A 95 26.86 10.01 -4.38
N ASN A 96 27.24 10.03 -3.11
CA ASN A 96 27.97 8.93 -2.46
C ASN A 96 27.03 7.89 -1.82
N VAL A 97 25.71 8.09 -1.91
CA VAL A 97 24.69 7.10 -1.59
C VAL A 97 24.24 6.45 -2.89
N ILE A 98 24.58 5.18 -3.06
CA ILE A 98 24.30 4.41 -4.28
C ILE A 98 23.40 3.21 -3.98
N TRP A 99 22.82 2.62 -5.01
CA TRP A 99 21.84 1.54 -4.85
C TRP A 99 22.36 0.22 -5.44
N LEU A 100 22.08 -0.90 -4.78
CA LEU A 100 22.33 -2.23 -5.31
C LEU A 100 21.03 -3.04 -5.23
N LEU A 101 20.48 -3.34 -6.40
CA LEU A 101 19.23 -4.08 -6.58
C LEU A 101 19.50 -5.31 -7.45
N PRO A 102 19.59 -6.53 -6.89
CA PRO A 102 20.05 -7.71 -7.60
C PRO A 102 19.08 -8.20 -8.68
N ASP A 103 17.81 -7.77 -8.63
CA ASP A 103 16.82 -7.99 -9.68
C ASP A 103 17.02 -7.08 -10.90
N LEU A 104 17.80 -5.99 -10.76
CA LEU A 104 18.16 -5.08 -11.85
C LEU A 104 19.61 -5.27 -12.30
N SER A 105 20.56 -5.39 -11.37
CA SER A 105 21.99 -5.50 -11.68
C SER A 105 22.74 -6.24 -10.56
N LYS A 106 23.77 -7.01 -10.94
CA LYS A 106 24.69 -7.65 -9.98
C LYS A 106 25.66 -6.66 -9.33
N ASN A 107 25.84 -5.49 -9.93
CA ASN A 107 26.72 -4.43 -9.46
C ASN A 107 25.87 -3.23 -8.99
N PRO A 108 26.44 -2.35 -8.13
CA PRO A 108 25.76 -1.11 -7.76
C PRO A 108 25.36 -0.32 -9.01
N LEU A 109 24.16 0.24 -8.96
CA LEU A 109 23.56 0.99 -10.05
C LEU A 109 24.33 2.29 -10.26
N ASP A 110 24.73 2.50 -11.50
CA ASP A 110 25.46 3.67 -11.95
C ASP A 110 24.60 4.45 -12.96
N ALA A 111 24.35 5.72 -12.64
CA ALA A 111 23.58 6.61 -13.50
C ALA A 111 24.34 6.97 -14.79
N GLU A 112 25.67 6.84 -14.80
CA GLU A 112 26.52 7.10 -15.97
C GLU A 112 26.63 5.89 -16.90
N ASP A 113 26.20 4.70 -16.47
CA ASP A 113 26.17 3.48 -17.30
C ASP A 113 24.87 3.43 -18.14
N PRO A 114 24.94 3.65 -19.47
CA PRO A 114 23.75 3.69 -20.31
C PRO A 114 22.99 2.36 -20.36
N THR A 115 23.68 1.23 -20.16
CA THR A 115 23.11 -0.11 -20.20
C THR A 115 22.29 -0.38 -18.94
N GLN A 116 22.81 0.01 -17.78
CA GLN A 116 22.07 -0.09 -16.51
C GLN A 116 20.85 0.81 -16.52
N MET A 117 20.99 2.05 -16.99
CA MET A 117 19.86 2.98 -17.06
C MET A 117 18.79 2.54 -18.06
N LEU A 118 19.16 1.94 -19.19
CA LEU A 118 18.21 1.34 -20.11
C LEU A 118 17.42 0.21 -19.43
N LEU A 119 18.10 -0.68 -18.71
CA LEU A 119 17.45 -1.81 -18.03
C LEU A 119 16.49 -1.35 -16.94
N VAL A 120 16.90 -0.39 -16.10
CA VAL A 120 16.05 0.22 -15.05
C VAL A 120 14.77 0.76 -15.68
N ARG A 121 14.91 1.57 -16.74
CA ARG A 121 13.77 2.21 -17.42
C ARG A 121 12.88 1.20 -18.13
N MET A 122 13.45 0.18 -18.78
CA MET A 122 12.69 -0.89 -19.42
C MET A 122 11.89 -1.70 -18.40
N MET A 123 12.50 -2.12 -17.29
CA MET A 123 11.81 -2.89 -16.25
C MET A 123 10.66 -2.10 -15.62
N GLY A 124 10.87 -0.81 -15.38
CA GLY A 124 9.78 0.01 -14.89
C GLY A 124 8.71 0.31 -15.93
N ALA A 125 9.04 0.39 -17.22
CA ALA A 125 8.05 0.48 -18.29
C ALA A 125 7.18 -0.78 -18.36
N VAL A 126 7.79 -1.97 -18.25
CA VAL A 126 7.05 -3.25 -18.17
C VAL A 126 6.16 -3.29 -16.93
N ALA A 127 6.68 -2.91 -15.76
CA ALA A 127 5.89 -2.88 -14.53
C ALA A 127 4.70 -1.89 -14.63
N GLN A 128 4.89 -0.73 -15.28
CA GLN A 128 3.81 0.22 -15.53
C GLN A 128 2.78 -0.35 -16.50
N PHE A 129 3.23 -0.95 -17.60
CA PHE A 129 2.36 -1.62 -18.57
C PHE A 129 1.48 -2.69 -17.92
N GLU A 130 2.03 -3.54 -17.04
CA GLU A 130 1.25 -4.56 -16.32
C GLU A 130 0.19 -3.94 -15.40
N ARG A 131 0.53 -2.85 -14.70
CA ARG A 131 -0.41 -2.11 -13.85
C ARG A 131 -1.58 -1.56 -14.66
N ASP A 132 -1.28 -0.94 -15.79
CA ASP A 132 -2.29 -0.35 -16.67
C ASP A 132 -3.18 -1.44 -17.27
N ARG A 133 -2.59 -2.56 -17.70
CA ARG A 133 -3.32 -3.73 -18.21
C ARG A 133 -4.28 -4.33 -17.17
N LEU A 134 -3.86 -4.40 -15.90
CA LEU A 134 -4.72 -4.83 -14.81
C LEU A 134 -5.87 -3.84 -14.55
N ALA A 135 -5.59 -2.54 -14.62
CA ALA A 135 -6.60 -1.50 -14.47
C ALA A 135 -7.65 -1.56 -15.59
N GLU A 136 -7.24 -1.73 -16.85
CA GLU A 136 -8.12 -1.93 -18.00
C GLU A 136 -9.05 -3.15 -17.80
N ARG A 137 -8.49 -4.30 -17.41
CA ARG A 137 -9.27 -5.53 -17.16
C ARG A 137 -10.29 -5.33 -16.05
N ARG A 138 -9.92 -4.62 -14.98
CA ARG A 138 -10.83 -4.28 -13.88
C ARG A 138 -11.95 -3.36 -14.38
N ALA A 139 -11.63 -2.33 -15.15
CA ALA A 139 -12.62 -1.42 -15.71
C ALA A 139 -13.61 -2.16 -16.62
N TYR A 140 -13.14 -3.06 -17.48
CA TYR A 140 -13.99 -3.91 -18.31
C TYR A 140 -14.90 -4.81 -17.47
N GLY A 141 -14.35 -5.46 -16.44
CA GLY A 141 -15.11 -6.30 -15.52
C GLY A 141 -16.21 -5.53 -14.79
N ILE A 142 -15.89 -4.32 -14.30
CA ILE A 142 -16.86 -3.41 -13.67
C ILE A 142 -17.95 -3.02 -14.68
N ALA A 143 -17.59 -2.65 -15.91
CA ALA A 143 -18.56 -2.27 -16.94
C ALA A 143 -19.49 -3.43 -17.32
N LYS A 144 -18.96 -4.65 -17.43
CA LYS A 144 -19.76 -5.86 -17.64
C LYS A 144 -20.72 -6.11 -16.46
N ALA A 145 -20.21 -6.12 -15.23
CA ALA A 145 -21.04 -6.35 -14.05
C ALA A 145 -22.09 -5.23 -13.81
N LYS A 146 -21.82 -3.99 -14.24
CA LYS A 146 -22.83 -2.91 -14.25
C LYS A 146 -23.93 -3.19 -15.28
N ARG A 147 -23.58 -3.59 -16.51
CA ARG A 147 -24.55 -4.00 -17.55
C ARG A 147 -25.39 -5.19 -17.11
N ASP A 148 -24.76 -6.18 -16.47
CA ASP A 148 -25.44 -7.37 -15.92
C ASP A 148 -26.24 -7.08 -14.64
N GLY A 149 -26.34 -5.82 -14.19
CA GLY A 149 -27.12 -5.42 -13.01
C GLY A 149 -26.60 -5.98 -11.67
N LYS A 150 -25.35 -6.47 -11.62
CA LYS A 150 -24.77 -7.07 -10.39
C LYS A 150 -24.44 -6.02 -9.32
N TYR A 151 -24.17 -4.78 -9.72
CA TYR A 151 -23.95 -3.68 -8.78
C TYR A 151 -25.29 -3.12 -8.26
N LYS A 152 -25.84 -3.74 -7.21
CA LYS A 152 -27.08 -3.30 -6.54
C LYS A 152 -26.86 -2.30 -5.40
N GLY A 153 -25.70 -1.63 -5.37
CA GLY A 153 -25.27 -0.78 -4.25
C GLY A 153 -24.91 -1.59 -3.00
N ARG A 154 -24.57 -0.87 -1.91
CA ARG A 154 -24.33 -1.49 -0.59
C ARG A 154 -25.65 -2.11 -0.12
N LYS A 155 -25.65 -3.40 0.26
CA LYS A 155 -26.83 -4.04 0.89
C LYS A 155 -27.33 -3.11 2.01
N PRO A 156 -28.61 -2.69 1.99
CA PRO A 156 -29.11 -1.71 2.95
C PRO A 156 -29.37 -2.40 4.29
N THR A 157 -28.29 -2.67 5.03
CA THR A 157 -28.31 -3.39 6.32
C THR A 157 -29.17 -2.70 7.37
N ALA A 158 -29.25 -1.37 7.35
CA ALA A 158 -30.09 -0.62 8.27
C ALA A 158 -31.57 -0.61 7.88
N ARG A 159 -31.91 -0.49 6.58
CA ARG A 159 -33.32 -0.54 6.14
C ARG A 159 -33.94 -1.93 6.32
N ALA A 160 -33.13 -2.98 6.29
CA ALA A 160 -33.59 -4.32 6.64
C ALA A 160 -34.14 -4.39 8.08
N LYS A 161 -33.67 -3.53 9.00
CA LYS A 161 -34.11 -3.44 10.39
C LYS A 161 -35.29 -2.48 10.62
N THR A 162 -36.00 -2.09 9.56
CA THR A 162 -37.12 -1.14 9.64
C THR A 162 -38.25 -1.62 10.56
N PRO A 163 -38.73 -2.89 10.48
CA PRO A 163 -39.78 -3.38 11.38
C PRO A 163 -39.39 -3.30 12.86
N GLU A 164 -38.16 -3.62 13.21
CA GLU A 164 -37.63 -3.58 14.58
C GLU A 164 -37.51 -2.14 15.09
N VAL A 165 -37.05 -1.21 14.24
CA VAL A 165 -37.00 0.22 14.56
C VAL A 165 -38.40 0.76 14.88
N LEU A 166 -39.40 0.41 14.07
CA LEU A 166 -40.79 0.85 14.27
C LEU A 166 -41.39 0.26 15.56
N LYS A 167 -41.24 -1.04 15.79
CA LYS A 167 -41.70 -1.71 17.02
C LYS A 167 -41.09 -1.09 18.29
N LEU A 168 -39.78 -0.84 18.28
CA LEU A 168 -39.12 -0.20 19.44
C LEU A 168 -39.58 1.24 19.61
N ARG A 169 -39.86 1.96 18.51
CA ARG A 169 -40.38 3.31 18.59
C ARG A 169 -41.80 3.36 19.15
N GLU A 170 -42.68 2.44 18.77
CA GLU A 170 -44.03 2.28 19.33
C GLU A 170 -43.99 1.97 20.83
N ARG A 171 -43.01 1.19 21.27
CA ARG A 171 -42.73 0.90 22.69
C ARG A 171 -42.14 2.07 23.48
N GLY A 172 -41.93 3.23 22.85
CA GLY A 172 -41.49 4.46 23.50
C GLY A 172 -39.98 4.69 23.59
N PHE A 173 -39.15 3.80 23.02
CA PHE A 173 -37.70 3.95 23.06
C PHE A 173 -37.21 5.19 22.28
N LYS A 174 -36.15 5.83 22.78
CA LYS A 174 -35.51 6.98 22.13
C LYS A 174 -34.65 6.52 20.95
N PRO A 175 -34.46 7.37 19.91
CA PRO A 175 -33.69 6.99 18.72
C PRO A 175 -32.25 6.54 19.01
N ASP A 176 -31.63 7.08 20.07
CA ASP A 176 -30.28 6.70 20.51
C ASP A 176 -30.23 5.30 21.12
N GLU A 177 -31.27 4.89 21.84
CA GLU A 177 -31.39 3.56 22.45
C GLU A 177 -31.63 2.51 21.36
N ILE A 178 -32.50 2.83 20.40
CA ILE A 178 -32.77 1.99 19.22
C ILE A 178 -31.50 1.80 18.39
N ALA A 179 -30.72 2.86 18.17
CA ALA A 179 -29.47 2.81 17.42
C ALA A 179 -28.45 1.87 18.09
N LYS A 180 -28.31 1.95 19.41
CA LYS A 180 -27.43 1.06 20.19
C LYS A 180 -27.92 -0.39 20.15
N GLN A 181 -29.20 -0.63 20.43
CA GLN A 181 -29.77 -1.97 20.53
C GLN A 181 -29.77 -2.72 19.20
N LEU A 182 -29.97 -2.00 18.09
CA LEU A 182 -29.97 -2.58 16.75
C LEU A 182 -28.62 -2.44 16.04
N GLU A 183 -27.58 -1.92 16.69
CA GLU A 183 -26.24 -1.72 16.13
C GLU A 183 -26.26 -1.01 14.76
N ILE A 184 -27.07 0.03 14.64
CA ILE A 184 -27.17 0.86 13.44
C ILE A 184 -26.90 2.33 13.79
N GLY A 185 -26.35 3.09 12.84
CA GLY A 185 -26.10 4.50 13.06
C GLY A 185 -27.39 5.28 13.36
N ARG A 186 -27.30 6.25 14.28
CA ARG A 186 -28.41 7.15 14.65
C ARG A 186 -29.07 7.81 13.44
N ALA A 187 -28.27 8.22 12.45
CA ALA A 187 -28.75 8.78 11.19
C ALA A 187 -29.62 7.81 10.37
N SER A 188 -29.41 6.50 10.49
CA SER A 188 -30.24 5.48 9.84
C SER A 188 -31.59 5.33 10.55
N VAL A 189 -31.62 5.37 11.89
CA VAL A 189 -32.86 5.34 12.67
C VAL A 189 -33.76 6.51 12.31
N PHE A 190 -33.25 7.74 12.31
CA PHE A 190 -34.03 8.92 11.92
C PHE A 190 -34.55 8.85 10.49
N ARG A 191 -33.72 8.37 9.56
CA ARG A 191 -34.12 8.22 8.15
C ARG A 191 -35.27 7.23 8.01
N ILE A 192 -35.21 6.09 8.71
CA ILE A 192 -36.30 5.10 8.72
C ILE A 192 -37.59 5.70 9.27
N LEU A 193 -37.52 6.42 10.40
CA LEU A 193 -38.69 7.05 11.01
C LEU A 193 -39.30 8.16 10.14
N ARG A 194 -38.46 8.94 9.45
CA ARG A 194 -38.91 9.96 8.50
C ARG A 194 -39.56 9.33 7.27
N ASP A 195 -38.86 8.39 6.63
CA ASP A 195 -39.34 7.70 5.42
C ASP A 195 -40.69 6.99 5.70
N HIS A 196 -40.87 6.40 6.90
CA HIS A 196 -42.14 5.79 7.32
C HIS A 196 -43.27 6.82 7.50
N ARG A 197 -42.97 7.98 8.11
CA ARG A 197 -43.96 9.06 8.32
C ARG A 197 -44.43 9.67 7.00
N GLU A 198 -43.50 9.88 6.05
CA GLU A 198 -43.83 10.37 4.72
C GLU A 198 -44.64 9.35 3.91
N GLY A 199 -44.37 8.05 4.05
CA GLY A 199 -45.16 6.98 3.43
C GLY A 199 -46.61 6.96 3.91
N MET A 200 -46.84 7.15 5.22
CA MET A 200 -48.18 7.24 5.81
C MET A 200 -48.96 8.49 5.36
N ALA A 201 -48.26 9.58 5.01
CA ALA A 201 -48.87 10.82 4.56
C ALA A 201 -49.27 10.80 3.08
N ARG A 202 -48.59 10.01 2.23
CA ARG A 202 -48.89 9.87 0.79
C ARG A 202 -49.95 8.80 0.46
N GLY A 203 -50.25 7.92 1.42
CA GLY A 203 -51.26 6.87 1.29
C GLY A 203 -52.64 7.23 1.84
N ARG A 204 -52.86 8.50 2.19
CA ARG A 204 -54.15 9.06 2.61
C ARG A 204 -54.72 9.96 1.53
#